data_AF-A0A9X6LLJ2-F1
#
_entry.id   AF-A0A9X6LLJ2-F1
#
_cell.length_a   1.000
_cell.length_b   1.000
_cell.length_c   1.000
_cell.angle_alpha   90.00
_cell.angle_beta   90.00
_cell.angle_gamma   90.00
#
_symmetry.space_group_name_H-M   'P 1'
#
loop_
_entity.id
_entity.type
_entity.pdbx_description
1 polymer ?
#
loop_
_entity_poly.entity_id
_entity_poly.type
_entity_poly.pdbx_seq_one_letter_code
_entity_poly.pdbx_strand_id
1 'polypeptide(L)' 'MNYPLGVFQYYDKDTNTTHVQWSYVDDPNLTHFEVEIYDQNLRKWVKCDGRNGIIEKQPKIGSNY' A
#
# COMPACT_ATOMS: atom_id res chain seq x y z
N MET A 1 15.22 8.78 -2.86
CA MET A 1 14.51 7.72 -3.60
C MET A 1 13.75 6.94 -2.54
N ASN A 2 12.44 7.13 -2.46
CA ASN A 2 11.64 6.65 -1.35
C ASN A 2 11.14 5.25 -1.67
N TYR A 3 11.92 4.25 -1.27
CA TYR A 3 11.55 2.85 -1.40
C TYR A 3 10.95 2.35 -0.09
N PRO A 4 10.01 1.38 -0.15
CA PRO A 4 9.61 0.67 1.05
C PRO A 4 10.83 -0.06 1.64
N LEU A 5 11.02 0.08 2.94
CA LEU A 5 12.05 -0.62 3.73
C LEU A 5 11.71 -2.11 3.89
N GLY A 6 10.43 -2.45 3.76
CA GLY A 6 9.93 -3.81 3.79
C GLY A 6 8.47 -3.83 3.35
N VAL A 7 8.08 -4.94 2.72
CA VAL A 7 6.70 -5.24 2.33
C VAL A 7 6.38 -6.64 2.82
N PHE A 8 5.27 -6.76 3.53
CA PHE A 8 4.73 -8.02 4.03
C PHE A 8 3.31 -8.20 3.48
N GLN A 9 3.02 -9.40 3.00
CA GLN A 9 1.68 -9.76 2.56
C GLN A 9 1.29 -11.13 3.09
N TYR A 10 0.02 -11.30 3.44
CA TYR A 10 -0.55 -12.60 3.76
C TYR A 10 -1.99 -12.68 3.28
N TYR A 11 -2.42 -13.90 2.96
CA TYR A 11 -3.80 -14.18 2.58
C TYR A 11 -4.55 -14.72 3.81
N ASP A 12 -5.63 -14.04 4.18
CA ASP A 12 -6.60 -14.51 5.16
C ASP A 12 -7.69 -15.31 4.43
N LYS A 13 -7.71 -16.62 4.70
CA LYS A 13 -8.65 -17.56 4.09
C LYS A 13 -10.06 -17.45 4.70
N ASP A 14 -10.19 -16.97 5.93
CA ASP A 14 -11.46 -16.96 6.65
C ASP A 14 -12.33 -15.78 6.18
N THR A 15 -11.68 -14.66 5.85
CA THR A 15 -12.33 -13.46 5.26
C THR A 15 -12.15 -13.35 3.75
N ASN A 16 -11.39 -14.26 3.13
CA ASN A 16 -11.01 -14.23 1.72
C ASN A 16 -10.38 -12.89 1.29
N THR A 17 -9.48 -12.36 2.13
CA THR A 17 -8.83 -11.07 1.92
C THR A 17 -7.32 -11.18 1.97
N THR A 18 -6.63 -10.47 1.08
CA THR A 18 -5.17 -10.30 1.18
C THR A 18 -4.86 -9.05 1.98
N HIS A 19 -4.04 -9.19 3.01
CA HIS A 19 -3.53 -8.08 3.79
C HIS A 19 -2.12 -7.73 3.32
N VAL A 20 -1.85 -6.43 3.19
CA VAL A 20 -0.55 -5.89 2.78
C VAL A 20 -0.13 -4.84 3.80
N GLN A 21 1.12 -4.91 4.23
CA GLN A 21 1.76 -3.97 5.14
C GLN A 21 3.13 -3.59 4.59
N TRP A 22 3.53 -2.35 4.76
CA TRP A 22 4.85 -1.89 4.36
C TRP A 22 5.41 -0.88 5.36
N SER A 23 6.73 -0.81 5.39
CA SER A 23 7.48 0.19 6.16
C SER A 23 8.19 1.12 5.20
N TYR A 24 8.36 2.38 5.57
CA TYR A 24 9.01 3.39 4.75
C TYR A 24 9.78 4.37 5.65
N VAL A 25 10.82 5.00 5.10
CA VAL A 25 11.47 6.14 5.76
C VAL A 25 10.51 7.31 5.68
N ASP A 26 10.20 7.90 6.84
CA ASP A 26 9.34 9.08 6.89
C ASP A 26 10.01 10.25 6.15
N ASP A 27 9.34 10.73 5.09
CA ASP A 27 9.76 11.87 4.29
C ASP A 27 8.64 12.93 4.32
N PRO A 28 8.94 14.20 4.61
CA PRO A 28 7.95 15.27 4.58
C PRO A 28 7.33 15.51 3.19
N ASN A 29 8.00 15.13 2.11
CA ASN A 29 7.50 15.27 0.74
C ASN A 29 6.66 14.07 0.27
N LEU A 30 6.64 12.98 1.05
CA LEU A 30 5.81 11.82 0.75
C LEU A 30 4.37 12.08 1.18
N THR A 31 3.45 12.10 0.22
CA THR A 31 2.02 12.39 0.45
C THR A 31 1.14 11.15 0.37
N HIS A 32 1.45 10.21 -0.52
CA HIS A 32 0.64 9.01 -0.73
C HIS A 32 1.49 7.85 -1.26
N PHE A 33 0.87 6.67 -1.31
CA PHE A 33 1.39 5.46 -1.92
C PHE A 33 0.47 5.03 -3.06
N GLU A 34 1.05 4.56 -4.15
CA GLU A 34 0.32 3.86 -5.21
C GLU A 34 0.52 2.36 -5.05
N VAL A 35 -0.58 1.62 -4.93
CA VAL A 35 -0.59 0.17 -4.77
C VAL A 35 -1.28 -0.48 -5.97
N GLU A 36 -0.57 -1.43 -6.57
CA GLU A 36 -1.03 -2.18 -7.72
C GLU A 36 -0.98 -3.68 -7.42
N ILE A 37 -1.90 -4.43 -8.03
CA ILE A 37 -1.93 -5.89 -8.01
C ILE A 37 -1.72 -6.41 -9.43
N TYR A 38 -0.96 -7.50 -9.57
CA TYR A 38 -0.76 -8.11 -10.86
C TYR A 38 -1.97 -9.00 -11.21
N ASP A 39 -2.76 -8.57 -12.18
CA ASP A 39 -3.87 -9.34 -12.71
C ASP A 39 -3.34 -10.37 -13.72
N GLN A 40 -3.43 -11.65 -13.36
CA GLN A 40 -2.96 -12.76 -14.19
C GLN A 40 -3.78 -12.94 -15.47
N ASN A 41 -5.07 -12.60 -15.46
CA ASN A 41 -5.96 -12.73 -16.61
C ASN A 41 -5.65 -11.63 -17.65
N LEU A 42 -5.46 -10.41 -17.17
CA LEU A 42 -5.13 -9.25 -18.01
C LEU A 42 -3.62 -9.13 -18.28
N ARG A 43 -2.79 -9.92 -17.60
CA ARG A 43 -1.33 -9.94 -17.67
C ARG A 43 -0.68 -8.56 -17.46
N LYS A 44 -1.24 -7.77 -16.54
CA LYS A 44 -0.78 -6.41 -16.24
C LYS A 44 -1.00 -6.06 -14.79
N TRP A 45 -0.26 -5.06 -14.32
CA TRP A 45 -0.53 -4.39 -13.05
C TRP A 45 -1.81 -3.55 -13.17
N VAL A 46 -2.67 -3.66 -12.18
CA VAL A 46 -3.93 -2.90 -12.07
C VAL A 46 -4.02 -2.28 -10.68
N LYS A 47 -4.68 -1.12 -10.57
CA LYS A 47 -4.86 -0.43 -9.29
C LYS A 47 -5.63 -1.31 -8.30
N CYS A 48 -5.12 -1.43 -7.07
CA CYS A 48 -5.60 -2.42 -6.10
C CYS A 48 -7.05 -2.22 -5.63
N ASP A 49 -7.56 -0.99 -5.72
CA ASP A 49 -8.92 -0.59 -5.29
C ASP A 49 -9.91 -0.47 -6.47
N GLY A 50 -9.48 -0.78 -7.70
CA GLY A 50 -10.27 -0.58 -8.92
C GLY A 50 -10.53 0.89 -9.28
N ARG A 51 -9.89 1.84 -8.59
CA ARG A 51 -9.93 3.28 -8.83
C ARG A 51 -8.52 3.77 -9.16
N ASN A 52 -7.85 4.40 -8.20
CA ASN A 52 -6.55 5.03 -8.40
C ASN A 52 -5.41 4.24 -7.72
N GLY A 53 -5.73 3.30 -6.82
CA GLY A 53 -4.75 2.57 -6.02
C GLY A 53 -4.02 3.48 -5.03
N ILE A 54 -4.60 4.62 -4.68
CA ILE A 54 -3.95 5.65 -3.86
C ILE A 54 -4.29 5.41 -2.39
N ILE A 55 -3.25 5.31 -1.57
CA ILE A 55 -3.35 5.26 -0.11
C ILE A 55 -2.61 6.47 0.44
N GLU A 56 -3.38 7.42 0.99
CA GLU A 56 -2.83 8.63 1.59
C GLU A 56 -1.91 8.29 2.78
N LYS A 57 -0.81 9.02 2.92
CA LYS A 57 0.07 8.92 4.09
C LYS A 57 -0.74 9.29 5.32
N GLN A 58 -0.92 8.32 6.22
CA GLN A 58 -1.61 8.60 7.48
C GLN A 58 -0.77 9.52 8.36
N PRO A 59 -1.39 10.48 9.06
CA PRO A 59 -0.70 11.26 10.07
C PRO A 59 -0.17 10.34 11.17
N LYS A 60 0.99 10.68 11.74
CA LYS A 60 1.55 9.92 12.87
C LYS A 60 0.52 9.90 14.00
N ILE A 61 0.05 8.71 14.38
CA ILE A 61 -0.79 8.52 15.55
C ILE A 61 0.03 8.97 16.78
N GLY A 62 -0.36 10.09 17.38
CA GLY A 62 0.36 10.76 18.46
C GLY A 62 0.94 12.16 18.12
N SER A 63 0.80 12.63 16.88
CA SER A 63 1.18 14.01 16.52
C SER A 63 0.07 15.00 16.88
N ASN A 64 -0.11 15.25 18.18
CA ASN A 64 -0.78 16.46 18.67
C ASN A 64 0.23 17.60 18.70
N TYR A 65 0.60 18.12 17.53
CA TYR A 65 1.33 19.39 17.41
C TYR A 65 0.89 20.10 16.14
#